data_AF-A0A5K1GDA1-F1
#
_entry.id   AF-A0A5K1GDA1-F1
#
_cell.length_a   1.000
_cell.length_b   1.000
_cell.length_c   1.000
_cell.angle_alpha   90.00
_cell.angle_beta   90.00
_cell.angle_gamma   90.00
#
_symmetry.space_group_name_H-M   'P 1'
#
loop_
_entity.id
_entity.type
_entity.pdbx_description
1 polymer ?
#
loop_
_entity_poly.entity_id
_entity_poly.type
_entity_poly.pdbx_seq_one_letter_code
_entity_poly.pdbx_strand_id
1 'polypeptide(L)' 'MAVRCRFSFVVSSIFFLLLSCCLLAALKEEEFTEELLLRPLRDQKVLAHFHFTSRVPLAQDYGHHHRLFPKAIYQL' A
#
# COMPACT_ATOMS: atom_id res chain seq x y z
N MET A 1 -33.14 -25.63 -23.78
CA MET A 1 -32.10 -25.74 -22.72
C MET A 1 -30.81 -24.94 -22.98
N ALA A 2 -30.74 -24.03 -23.97
CA ALA A 2 -29.53 -23.26 -24.28
C ALA A 2 -29.38 -21.92 -23.53
N VAL A 3 -30.46 -21.40 -22.93
CA VAL A 3 -30.48 -20.06 -22.31
C VAL A 3 -29.89 -20.06 -20.89
N ARG A 4 -30.00 -21.18 -20.17
CA ARG A 4 -29.43 -21.38 -18.82
C ARG A 4 -27.90 -21.33 -18.81
N CYS A 5 -27.23 -21.88 -19.84
CA CYS A 5 -25.78 -21.81 -19.98
C CYS A 5 -25.27 -20.39 -20.24
N ARG A 6 -26.01 -19.58 -21.03
CA ARG A 6 -25.60 -18.22 -21.38
C ARG A 6 -25.65 -17.27 -20.20
N PHE A 7 -26.71 -17.34 -19.38
CA PHE A 7 -26.83 -16.52 -18.18
C PHE A 7 -25.77 -16.90 -17.13
N SER A 8 -25.53 -18.19 -16.95
CA SER A 8 -24.47 -18.69 -16.07
C SER A 8 -23.07 -18.25 -16.52
N PHE A 9 -22.81 -18.20 -17.83
CA PHE A 9 -21.55 -17.71 -18.39
C PHE A 9 -21.33 -16.22 -18.16
N VAL A 10 -22.37 -15.40 -18.33
CA VAL A 10 -22.29 -13.96 -18.13
C VAL A 10 -22.02 -13.64 -16.65
N VAL A 11 -22.74 -14.28 -15.73
CA VAL A 11 -22.53 -14.07 -14.29
C VAL A 11 -21.13 -14.54 -13.86
N SER A 12 -20.67 -15.68 -14.37
CA SER A 12 -19.32 -16.19 -14.10
C SER A 12 -18.24 -15.25 -14.66
N SER A 13 -18.43 -14.70 -15.86
CA SER A 13 -17.50 -13.74 -16.46
C SER A 13 -17.45 -12.42 -15.69
N ILE A 14 -18.60 -11.89 -15.26
CA ILE A 14 -18.67 -10.70 -14.40
C ILE A 14 -17.96 -10.96 -13.07
N PHE A 15 -18.22 -12.10 -12.43
CA PHE A 15 -17.55 -12.47 -11.19
C PHE A 15 -16.03 -12.56 -11.36
N PHE A 16 -15.55 -13.14 -12.46
CA PHE A 16 -14.12 -13.24 -12.75
C PHE A 16 -13.48 -11.87 -13.02
N LEU A 17 -14.18 -10.98 -13.73
CA LEU A 17 -13.76 -9.60 -13.95
C LEU A 17 -13.69 -8.80 -12.65
N LEU A 18 -14.69 -8.94 -11.78
CA LEU A 18 -14.70 -8.31 -10.46
C LEU A 18 -13.57 -8.84 -9.59
N LEU A 19 -13.38 -10.16 -9.56
CA LEU A 19 -12.29 -10.79 -8.80
C LEU A 19 -10.92 -10.32 -9.28
N SER A 20 -10.70 -10.27 -10.60
CA SER A 20 -9.46 -9.76 -11.20
C SER A 20 -9.21 -8.29 -10.90
N CYS A 21 -10.26 -7.45 -10.97
CA CYS A 21 -10.17 -6.02 -10.66
C CYS A 21 -9.81 -5.78 -9.19
N CYS A 22 -10.46 -6.50 -8.26
CA CYS A 22 -10.14 -6.44 -6.83
C CYS A 22 -8.71 -6.90 -6.55
N LEU A 23 -8.25 -7.97 -7.21
CA LEU A 23 -6.89 -8.48 -7.02
C LEU A 23 -5.84 -7.49 -7.53
N LEU A 24 -6.10 -6.83 -8.66
CA LEU A 24 -5.20 -5.81 -9.21
C LEU A 24 -5.12 -4.57 -8.30
N ALA A 25 -6.24 -4.17 -7.69
CA ALA A 25 -6.26 -3.09 -6.71
C ALA A 25 -5.49 -3.45 -5.43
N ALA A 26 -5.57 -4.72 -4.99
CA ALA A 26 -4.81 -5.21 -3.83
C ALA A 26 -3.30 -5.35 -4.11
N LEU A 27 -2.91 -5.62 -5.36
CA LEU A 27 -1.51 -5.68 -5.79
C LEU A 27 -0.87 -4.30 -6.00
N LYS A 28 -1.65 -3.22 -5.89
CA LYS A 28 -1.12 -1.87 -5.88
C LYS A 28 -0.47 -1.61 -4.52
N GLU A 29 0.64 -2.30 -4.27
CA GLU A 29 1.45 -2.10 -3.07
C GLU A 29 1.89 -0.65 -2.99
N GLU A 30 1.80 -0.10 -1.78
CA GLU A 30 2.28 1.25 -1.49
C GLU A 30 3.81 1.23 -1.53
N GLU A 31 4.39 1.89 -2.52
CA GLU A 31 5.84 2.03 -2.61
C GLU A 31 6.31 3.07 -1.59
N PHE A 32 6.86 2.58 -0.48
CA PHE A 32 7.55 3.39 0.53
C PHE A 32 8.97 2.86 0.77
N THR A 33 9.85 3.73 1.27
CA THR A 33 11.23 3.39 1.62
C THR A 33 11.53 3.94 3.02
N GLU A 34 12.15 3.12 3.86
CA GLU A 34 12.56 3.44 5.23
C GLU A 34 14.07 3.31 5.34
N GLU A 35 14.72 4.32 5.92
CA GLU A 35 16.16 4.33 6.15
C GLU A 35 16.47 4.77 7.59
N LEU A 36 17.40 4.06 8.25
CA LEU A 36 17.91 4.44 9.57
C LEU A 36 19.22 5.22 9.42
N LEU A 37 19.18 6.50 9.76
CA LEU A 37 20.33 7.38 9.68
C LEU A 37 21.01 7.47 11.05
N LEU A 38 22.26 7.01 11.10
CA LEU A 38 23.10 7.02 12.29
C LEU A 38 24.16 8.11 12.17
N ARG A 39 24.20 9.03 13.13
CA ARG A 39 25.19 10.10 13.20
C ARG A 39 25.95 10.05 14.52
N PRO A 40 27.27 9.81 14.52
CA PRO A 40 28.07 9.87 15.74
C PRO A 40 28.12 11.32 16.25
N LEU A 41 28.00 11.47 17.58
CA LEU A 41 28.08 12.74 18.29
C LEU A 41 29.41 12.84 19.05
N ARG A 42 29.76 14.07 19.46
CA ARG A 42 31.04 14.38 20.11
C ARG A 42 31.23 13.69 21.47
N ASP A 43 30.15 13.25 22.09
CA ASP A 43 30.09 12.64 23.41
C ASP A 43 30.03 11.10 23.36
N GLN A 44 30.50 10.48 22.27
CA GLN A 44 30.44 9.03 22.02
C GLN A 44 29.00 8.48 21.94
N LYS A 45 27.99 9.35 21.85
CA LYS A 45 26.63 8.94 21.54
C LYS A 45 26.43 8.83 20.03
N VAL A 46 25.36 8.14 19.64
CA VAL A 46 24.92 8.05 18.26
C VAL A 46 23.49 8.55 18.18
N LEU A 47 23.25 9.56 17.35
CA LEU A 47 21.91 9.99 16.99
C LEU A 47 21.37 9.02 15.94
N ALA A 48 20.29 8.33 16.26
CA ALA A 48 19.52 7.52 15.33
C ALA A 48 18.23 8.24 14.97
N HIS A 49 17.99 8.44 13.67
CA HIS A 49 16.71 8.95 13.18
C HIS A 49 16.25 8.14 11.98
N PHE A 50 14.96 7.83 11.96
CA PHE A 50 14.33 7.14 10.84
C PHE A 50 13.89 8.17 9.82
N HIS A 51 14.21 7.92 8.55
CA HIS A 51 13.78 8.72 7.41
C HIS A 51 12.84 7.87 6.57
N PHE A 52 11.62 8.38 6.38
CA PHE A 52 10.57 7.71 5.62
C PHE A 52 10.29 8.50 4.35
N THR A 53 10.25 7.80 3.22
CA THR A 53 9.82 8.37 1.95
C THR A 53 8.69 7.53 1.39
N SER A 54 7.67 8.18 0.85
CA SER A 54 6.52 7.51 0.24
C SER A 54 6.27 8.11 -1.14
N ARG A 55 5.99 7.25 -2.13
CA ARG A 55 5.56 7.67 -3.47
C ARG A 55 4.04 7.71 -3.61
N VAL A 56 3.32 7.40 -2.53
CA VAL A 56 1.85 7.50 -2.49
C VAL A 56 1.48 8.98 -2.59
N PRO A 57 0.62 9.37 -3.55
CA PRO A 57 0.09 10.73 -3.59
C PRO A 57 -0.52 11.08 -2.23
N LEU A 58 -0.33 12.31 -1.76
CA LEU A 58 -1.00 12.86 -0.56
C LEU A 58 -2.52 13.04 -0.79
N ALA A 59 -3.18 12.03 -1.37
CA ALA A 59 -4.63 11.93 -1.40
C ALA A 59 -5.14 11.65 0.02
N GLN A 60 -6.36 12.09 0.31
CA GLN A 60 -6.98 12.01 1.64
C GLN A 60 -7.05 10.58 2.21
N ASP A 61 -6.99 9.57 1.34
CA ASP A 61 -6.86 8.17 1.74
C ASP A 61 -5.39 7.81 1.92
N TYR A 62 -4.92 8.08 3.14
CA TYR A 62 -3.66 7.56 3.62
C TYR A 62 -3.68 6.04 3.53
N GLY A 63 -2.65 5.51 2.90
CA GLY A 63 -2.53 4.10 2.59
C GLY A 63 -2.65 3.15 3.80
N HIS A 64 -2.84 1.85 3.55
CA HIS A 64 -3.00 0.79 4.54
C HIS A 64 -1.92 0.80 5.63
N HIS A 65 -0.70 1.23 5.29
CA HIS A 65 0.43 1.28 6.22
C HIS A 65 0.40 2.48 7.19
N HIS A 66 -0.49 3.46 6.97
CA HIS A 66 -0.74 4.58 7.90
C HIS A 66 -1.10 4.09 9.32
N ARG A 67 -1.77 2.95 9.42
CA ARG A 67 -2.15 2.35 10.71
C ARG A 67 -0.97 1.77 11.48
N LEU A 68 0.11 1.40 10.79
CA LEU A 68 1.27 0.72 11.39
C LEU A 68 2.27 1.73 11.95
N PHE A 69 2.52 2.82 11.22
CA PHE A 69 3.48 3.85 11.63
C PHE A 69 2.95 5.28 11.40
N PRO A 70 1.90 5.69 12.14
CA PRO A 70 1.27 7.00 11.96
C PRO A 70 2.17 8.18 12.33
N LYS A 71 3.30 7.98 13.04
CA LYS A 71 4.26 9.08 13.32
C LYS A 71 5.37 9.18 12.28
N ALA A 72 5.80 8.05 11.72
CA ALA A 72 6.85 7.96 10.71
C ALA A 72 6.52 8.75 9.43
N ILE A 73 5.23 8.74 9.04
CA ILE A 73 4.75 9.36 7.80
C ILE A 73 4.56 10.89 7.94
N TYR A 74 4.44 11.43 9.16
CA TYR A 74 4.10 12.85 9.40
C TYR A 74 5.26 13.66 9.97
N GLN A 75 6.45 13.07 10.12
CA GLN A 75 7.67 13.82 10.41
C GLN A 75 8.19 14.45 9.12
N LEU A 76 7.44 15.41 8.58
CA LEU A 76 7.98 16.43 7.67
C LEU A 76 8.84 17.41 8.46
#